data_AF-A0A3N5VTM0-F1
#
_entry.id   AF-A0A3N5VTM0-F1
#
_cell.length_a   1.000
_cell.length_b   1.000
_cell.length_c   1.000
_cell.angle_alpha   90.00
_cell.angle_beta   90.00
_cell.angle_gamma   90.00
#
_symmetry.space_group_name_H-M   'P 1'
#
loop_
_entity.id
_entity.type
_entity.pdbx_description
1 polymer ?
#
loop_
_entity_poly.entity_id
_entity_poly.type
_entity_poly.pdbx_seq_one_letter_code
_entity_poly.pdbx_strand_id
1 'polypeptide(L)'
;MFNKKNMDGYQPALPGIRIKTRAYGERTLLAEFQLEKGSLLPKHTHPHEQTGYLVSGHIRLTIGEETFEVEPGDSWCVPSS
;
A
#
# COMPACT_ATOMS: atom_id res chain seq x y z
N MET A 1 -8.18 -9.57 15.34
CA MET A 1 -9.50 -9.44 14.67
C MET A 1 -9.51 -10.34 13.43
N PHE A 2 -10.67 -10.83 13.00
CA PHE A 2 -10.83 -11.57 11.75
C PHE A 2 -11.70 -10.77 10.78
N ASN A 3 -11.28 -10.65 9.52
CA ASN A 3 -12.02 -9.93 8.48
C ASN A 3 -12.20 -10.83 7.26
N LYS A 4 -13.45 -11.12 6.90
CA LYS A 4 -13.77 -11.97 5.75
C LYS A 4 -13.62 -11.16 4.46
N LYS A 5 -12.94 -11.75 3.47
CA LYS A 5 -12.73 -11.13 2.15
C LYS A 5 -14.06 -10.63 1.58
N ASN A 6 -14.09 -9.34 1.26
CA ASN A 6 -15.15 -8.69 0.49
C ASN A 6 -14.60 -7.43 -0.19
N MET A 7 -15.32 -6.92 -1.19
CA MET A 7 -14.90 -5.79 -2.01
C MET A 7 -15.50 -4.45 -1.57
N ASP A 8 -16.26 -4.44 -0.48
CA ASP A 8 -16.95 -3.24 0.01
C ASP A 8 -16.07 -2.42 0.97
N GLY A 9 -16.46 -1.19 1.28
CA GLY A 9 -15.83 -0.40 2.35
C GLY A 9 -14.44 0.17 2.05
N TYR A 10 -14.04 0.23 0.77
CA TYR A 10 -12.89 1.06 0.37
C TYR A 10 -13.25 2.53 0.55
N GLN A 11 -12.34 3.27 1.16
CA GLN A 11 -12.44 4.71 1.32
C GLN A 11 -11.52 5.40 0.31
N PRO A 12 -11.93 6.54 -0.28
CA PRO A 12 -11.03 7.34 -1.07
C PRO A 12 -9.90 7.88 -0.20
N ALA A 13 -8.65 7.73 -0.67
CA ALA A 13 -7.46 8.27 0.00
C ALA A 13 -6.90 9.47 -0.78
N LEU A 14 -6.79 9.33 -2.10
CA LEU A 14 -6.34 10.35 -3.06
C LEU A 14 -7.09 10.13 -4.38
N PRO A 15 -7.07 11.08 -5.34
CA PRO A 15 -7.61 10.85 -6.68
C PRO A 15 -7.05 9.57 -7.31
N GLY A 16 -7.94 8.65 -7.71
CA GLY A 16 -7.59 7.34 -8.27
C GLY A 16 -7.03 6.32 -7.28
N ILE A 17 -6.94 6.65 -5.98
CA ILE A 17 -6.41 5.76 -4.94
C ILE A 17 -7.45 5.55 -3.86
N ARG A 18 -7.80 4.28 -3.62
CA ARG A 18 -8.67 3.87 -2.52
C ARG A 18 -7.99 2.87 -1.61
N ILE A 19 -8.33 2.93 -0.33
CA ILE A 19 -7.73 2.12 0.73
C ILE A 19 -8.81 1.39 1.51
N LYS A 20 -8.50 0.18 1.97
CA LYS A 20 -9.32 -0.56 2.92
C LYS A 20 -8.46 -1.17 4.02
N THR A 21 -8.74 -0.82 5.26
CA THR A 21 -8.19 -1.52 6.42
C THR A 21 -8.71 -2.95 6.47
N ARG A 22 -7.81 -3.93 6.51
CA ARG A 22 -8.14 -5.36 6.53
C ARG A 22 -8.08 -5.91 7.94
N ALA A 23 -6.96 -5.69 8.63
CA ALA A 23 -6.76 -6.08 10.01
C ALA A 23 -5.85 -5.08 10.70
N TYR A 24 -6.03 -4.87 12.00
CA TYR A 24 -5.12 -4.07 12.80
C TYR A 24 -5.07 -4.59 14.23
N GLY A 25 -4.02 -4.20 14.95
CA GLY A 25 -3.83 -4.42 16.37
C GLY A 25 -3.08 -3.25 17.00
N GLU A 26 -2.48 -3.46 18.16
CA GLU A 26 -1.75 -2.39 18.88
C GLU A 26 -0.52 -1.89 18.13
N ARG A 27 0.11 -2.74 17.32
CA ARG A 27 1.40 -2.45 16.67
C ARG A 27 1.44 -2.75 15.18
N THR A 28 0.33 -3.23 14.61
CA THR A 28 0.29 -3.68 13.22
C THR A 28 -0.98 -3.19 12.54
N LEU A 29 -0.83 -2.87 11.26
CA LEU A 29 -1.92 -2.51 10.36
C LEU A 29 -1.68 -3.25 9.04
N LEU A 30 -2.68 -4.00 8.60
CA LEU A 30 -2.78 -4.52 7.25
C LEU A 30 -3.85 -3.71 6.51
N ALA A 31 -3.43 -3.00 5.48
CA ALA A 31 -4.31 -2.27 4.57
C ALA A 31 -4.15 -2.80 3.15
N GLU A 32 -5.23 -2.78 2.38
CA GLU A 32 -5.22 -3.04 0.95
C GLU A 32 -5.42 -1.73 0.21
N PHE A 33 -4.53 -1.44 -0.73
CA PHE A 33 -4.61 -0.27 -1.60
C PHE A 33 -5.02 -0.71 -3.01
N GLN A 34 -5.85 0.09 -3.65
CA GLN A 34 -6.17 -0.05 -5.06
C GLN A 34 -5.94 1.28 -5.76
N LEU A 35 -5.07 1.24 -6.76
CA LEU A 35 -4.62 2.41 -7.51
C LEU A 35 -5.08 2.24 -8.95
N GLU A 36 -5.76 3.25 -9.48
CA GLU A 36 -6.06 3.35 -10.91
C GLU A 36 -4.79 3.69 -11.69
N LYS A 37 -4.74 3.30 -12.97
CA LYS A 37 -3.59 3.58 -13.83
C LYS A 37 -3.33 5.10 -13.89
N GLY A 38 -2.08 5.49 -13.63
CA GLY A 38 -1.65 6.89 -13.65
C GLY A 38 -1.90 7.64 -12.34
N SER A 39 -2.47 6.97 -11.32
CA SER A 39 -2.57 7.56 -9.98
C SER A 39 -1.20 7.79 -9.37
N LEU A 40 -1.05 8.91 -8.66
CA LEU A 40 0.20 9.28 -7.99
C LEU A 40 0.01 9.24 -6.48
N LEU A 41 0.81 8.41 -5.80
CA LEU A 41 0.98 8.49 -4.36
C LEU A 41 2.22 9.38 -4.08
N PRO A 42 2.06 10.59 -3.51
CA PRO A 42 3.19 11.46 -3.22
C PRO A 42 4.18 10.81 -2.27
N LYS A 43 5.47 11.18 -2.39
CA LYS A 43 6.48 10.81 -1.39
C LYS A 43 6.07 11.33 -0.02
N HIS A 44 6.19 10.48 0.99
CA HIS A 44 5.88 10.78 2.38
C HIS A 44 6.66 9.81 3.29
N THR A 45 6.62 10.05 4.60
CA THR A 45 7.31 9.26 5.62
C THR A 45 6.37 8.94 6.77
N HIS A 46 6.72 7.89 7.53
CA HIS A 46 5.99 7.46 8.72
C HIS A 46 6.98 7.06 9.81
N PRO A 47 6.64 7.27 11.09
CA PRO A 47 7.45 6.81 12.22
C PRO A 47 7.47 5.28 12.37
N HIS A 48 6.69 4.55 11.54
CA HIS A 48 6.57 3.11 11.58
C HIS A 48 7.16 2.49 10.32
N GLU A 49 7.85 1.35 10.46
CA GLU A 49 8.27 0.53 9.33
C GLU A 49 7.05 -0.01 8.57
N GLN A 50 7.14 -0.03 7.23
CA GLN A 50 6.06 -0.47 6.36
C GLN A 50 6.55 -1.51 5.36
N THR A 51 5.91 -2.68 5.35
CA THR A 51 6.10 -3.68 4.30
C THR A 51 4.98 -3.63 3.27
N GLY A 52 5.31 -3.95 2.02
CA GLY A 52 4.34 -4.02 0.93
C GLY A 52 4.56 -5.26 0.05
N TYR A 53 3.49 -5.68 -0.60
CA TYR A 53 3.45 -6.81 -1.52
C TYR A 53 2.50 -6.48 -2.66
N LEU A 54 2.95 -6.64 -3.90
CA LEU A 54 2.10 -6.37 -5.06
C LEU A 54 1.27 -7.60 -5.40
N VAL A 55 -0.04 -7.52 -5.16
CA VAL A 55 -0.98 -8.61 -5.48
C VAL A 55 -1.23 -8.73 -6.99
N SER A 56 -1.37 -7.61 -7.68
CA SER A 56 -1.68 -7.56 -9.12
C SER A 56 -1.39 -6.18 -9.70
N GLY A 57 -1.16 -6.10 -11.01
CA GLY A 57 -0.90 -4.84 -11.71
C GLY A 57 0.60 -4.57 -11.83
N HIS A 58 0.97 -3.29 -11.87
CA HIS A 58 2.34 -2.86 -12.02
C HIS A 58 2.48 -1.47 -11.38
N ILE A 59 3.51 -1.27 -10.57
CA ILE A 59 3.79 0.04 -9.94
C ILE A 59 5.24 0.44 -10.16
N ARG A 60 5.46 1.73 -10.40
CA ARG A 60 6.79 2.32 -10.31
C ARG A 60 6.93 2.91 -8.91
N LEU A 61 7.65 2.23 -8.04
CA LEU A 61 7.78 2.55 -6.62
C LEU A 61 9.11 3.23 -6.35
N THR A 62 9.09 4.38 -5.67
CA THR A 62 10.31 5.07 -5.24
C THR A 62 10.46 4.98 -3.72
N ILE A 63 11.59 4.46 -3.24
CA ILE A 63 11.96 4.40 -1.81
C ILE A 63 13.29 5.13 -1.66
N GLY A 64 13.29 6.24 -0.91
CA GLY A 64 14.44 7.15 -0.85
C GLY A 64 14.74 7.74 -2.23
N GLU A 65 15.93 7.44 -2.74
CA GLU A 65 16.43 7.86 -4.06
C GLU A 65 16.25 6.80 -5.15
N GLU A 66 15.97 5.55 -4.77
CA GLU A 66 15.87 4.43 -5.70
C GLU A 66 14.45 4.25 -6.20
N THR A 67 14.31 3.88 -7.48
CA THR A 67 13.01 3.61 -8.12
C THR A 67 13.02 2.21 -8.73
N PHE A 68 11.96 1.46 -8.46
CA PHE A 68 11.78 0.07 -8.84
C PHE A 68 10.55 -0.07 -9.73
N GLU A 69 10.66 -0.87 -10.78
CA GLU A 69 9.48 -1.43 -11.45
C GLU A 69 9.09 -2.69 -10.69
N VAL A 70 7.86 -2.72 -10.18
CA VAL A 70 7.37 -3.77 -9.28
C VAL A 70 6.27 -4.53 -9.99
N GLU A 71 6.44 -5.85 -10.06
CA GLU A 71 5.55 -6.80 -10.70
C GLU A 71 4.81 -7.68 -9.67
N PRO A 72 3.70 -8.34 -10.04
CA PRO A 72 2.94 -9.15 -9.10
C PRO A 72 3.81 -10.25 -8.48
N GLY A 73 3.83 -10.32 -7.15
CA GLY A 73 4.71 -11.22 -6.40
C GLY A 73 5.90 -10.52 -5.75
N ASP A 74 6.28 -9.34 -6.23
CA ASP A 74 7.34 -8.56 -5.60
C ASP A 74 6.90 -7.98 -4.25
N SER A 75 7.88 -7.75 -3.38
CA SER A 75 7.69 -7.21 -2.04
C SER A 75 8.79 -6.24 -1.67
N TRP A 76 8.50 -5.34 -0.73
CA TRP A 76 9.45 -4.33 -0.28
C TRP A 76 9.27 -4.00 1.19
N CYS A 77 10.27 -3.35 1.76
CA CYS A 77 10.24 -2.75 3.09
C CYS A 77 10.67 -1.28 3.00
N VAL A 78 9.90 -0.40 3.61
CA VAL A 78 10.22 1.01 3.82
C VAL A 78 10.56 1.19 5.30
N PRO A 79 11.80 1.59 5.64
CA PRO A 79 12.19 1.86 7.03
C PRO A 79 11.37 3.00 7.65
N SER A 80 11.28 3.01 8.97
CA SER A 80 10.72 4.15 9.71
C SER A 80 11.55 5.41 9.49
N SER A 81 10.90 6.57 9.37
CA SER A 81 11.53 7.89 9.19
C SER A 81 10.75 9.03 9.83
#